data_AF-A0A949T3K2-F1
#
_entry.id   AF-A0A949T3K2-F1
#
_cell.length_a   1.000
_cell.length_b   1.000
_cell.length_c   1.000
_cell.angle_alpha   90.00
_cell.angle_beta   90.00
_cell.angle_gamma   90.00
#
_symmetry.space_group_name_H-M   'P 1'
#
loop_
_entity.id
_entity.type
_entity.pdbx_description
1 polymer ?
#
loop_
_entity_poly.entity_id
_entity_poly.type
_entity_poly.pdbx_seq_one_letter_code
_entity_poly.pdbx_strand_id
1 'polypeptide(L)'
;MLDILRKLTYILFLSSLICVLGFSYVNKKSPTVTCHEWGFSSKAEKYYTHPEKIVLEPWRGQHHVYGIFQIPGGYLNDKLLKVEVPGSKTYCGVLYYGGTVAIDGIKAKPGHYLMKGMLNTRFAITLILQGKQEELKQPDNWNLGYTKIEEKS
;
A
#
# COMPACT_ATOMS: atom_id res chain seq x y z
N MET A 1 -38.98 -32.52 16.51
CA MET A 1 -38.39 -32.05 15.23
C MET A 1 -38.24 -30.52 15.19
N LEU A 2 -39.31 -29.77 15.48
CA LEU A 2 -39.29 -28.29 15.51
C LEU A 2 -38.32 -27.70 16.56
N ASP A 3 -38.23 -28.30 17.75
CA ASP A 3 -37.29 -27.86 18.79
C ASP A 3 -35.81 -28.06 18.44
N ILE A 4 -35.49 -29.13 17.70
CA ILE A 4 -34.13 -29.41 17.25
C ILE A 4 -33.73 -28.40 16.18
N LEU A 5 -34.63 -28.10 15.24
CA LEU A 5 -34.42 -27.06 14.23
C LEU A 5 -34.20 -25.68 14.88
N ARG A 6 -34.98 -25.36 15.91
CA ARG A 6 -34.87 -24.10 16.67
C ARG A 6 -33.54 -23.98 17.41
N LYS A 7 -33.07 -25.06 18.05
CA LYS A 7 -31.75 -25.08 18.69
C LYS A 7 -30.62 -24.93 17.66
N LEU A 8 -30.74 -25.56 16.50
CA LEU A 8 -29.76 -25.44 15.42
C LEU A 8 -29.69 -24.01 14.86
N THR A 9 -30.82 -23.32 14.64
CA THR A 9 -30.81 -21.92 14.20
C THR A 9 -30.18 -20.99 15.22
N TYR A 10 -30.43 -21.19 16.52
CA TYR A 10 -29.76 -20.41 17.57
C TYR A 10 -28.25 -20.62 17.59
N ILE A 11 -27.78 -21.88 17.45
CA ILE A 11 -26.34 -22.19 17.39
C ILE A 11 -25.69 -21.53 16.18
N LEU A 12 -26.31 -21.63 15.00
CA LEU A 12 -25.82 -20.99 13.78
C LEU A 12 -25.75 -19.48 13.94
N PHE A 13 -26.79 -18.86 14.49
CA PHE A 13 -26.81 -17.42 14.73
C PHE A 13 -25.71 -16.98 15.71
N LEU A 14 -25.56 -17.67 16.85
CA LEU A 14 -24.49 -17.38 17.83
C LEU A 14 -23.10 -17.54 17.21
N SER A 15 -22.89 -18.62 16.45
CA SER A 15 -21.61 -18.87 15.78
C SER A 15 -21.27 -17.77 14.77
N SER A 16 -22.26 -17.33 13.99
CA SER A 16 -22.07 -16.23 13.03
C SER A 16 -21.73 -14.92 13.76
N LEU A 17 -22.39 -14.64 14.87
CA LEU A 17 -22.16 -13.44 15.67
C LEU A 17 -20.74 -13.43 16.26
N ILE A 18 -20.30 -14.56 16.81
CA ILE A 18 -18.95 -14.73 17.35
C ILE A 18 -17.91 -14.54 16.23
N CYS A 19 -18.13 -15.13 15.04
CA CYS A 19 -17.24 -14.95 13.90
C CYS A 19 -17.13 -13.48 13.46
N VAL A 20 -18.26 -12.77 13.36
CA VAL A 20 -18.29 -11.34 12.98
C VAL A 20 -17.57 -10.48 14.01
N LEU A 21 -17.84 -10.70 15.30
CA LEU A 21 -17.21 -9.94 16.38
C LEU A 21 -15.71 -10.23 16.48
N GLY A 22 -15.31 -11.50 16.36
CA GLY A 22 -13.91 -11.93 16.37
C GLY A 22 -13.13 -11.34 15.19
N PHE A 23 -13.69 -11.40 13.98
CA PHE A 23 -13.08 -10.80 12.80
C PHE A 23 -12.94 -9.28 12.95
N SER A 24 -13.97 -8.60 13.44
CA SER A 24 -13.94 -7.15 13.68
C SER A 24 -12.84 -6.73 14.66
N TYR A 25 -12.67 -7.48 15.76
CA TYR A 25 -11.64 -7.21 16.75
C TYR A 25 -10.21 -7.37 16.18
N VAL A 26 -9.96 -8.46 15.44
CA VAL A 26 -8.66 -8.70 14.79
C VAL A 26 -8.38 -7.66 13.68
N ASN A 27 -9.43 -7.19 13.00
CA ASN A 27 -9.27 -6.19 11.96
C ASN A 27 -8.93 -4.81 12.54
N LYS A 28 -9.38 -4.45 13.75
CA LYS A 28 -9.02 -3.16 14.37
C LYS A 28 -7.56 -3.06 14.84
N LYS A 29 -6.90 -4.18 15.14
CA LYS A 29 -5.57 -4.15 15.80
C LYS A 29 -4.35 -4.01 14.89
N SER A 30 -4.46 -4.20 13.57
CA SER A 30 -3.27 -4.12 12.70
C SER A 30 -3.08 -2.68 12.21
N PRO A 31 -1.90 -2.09 12.44
CA PRO A 31 -1.67 -0.69 12.11
C PRO A 31 -1.73 -0.49 10.59
N THR A 32 -2.63 0.38 10.16
CA THR A 32 -2.60 0.93 8.81
C THR A 32 -1.82 2.22 8.81
N VAL A 33 -1.02 2.45 7.78
CA VAL A 33 -0.30 3.71 7.59
C VAL A 33 -1.32 4.79 7.24
N THR A 34 -1.42 5.83 8.08
CA THR A 34 -2.25 6.99 7.78
C THR A 34 -1.54 7.89 6.79
N CYS A 35 -2.28 8.48 5.86
CA CYS A 35 -1.76 9.57 5.06
C CYS A 35 -1.70 10.82 5.91
N HIS A 36 -0.49 11.23 6.28
CA HIS A 36 -0.22 12.52 6.87
C HIS A 36 0.88 13.18 6.04
N GLU A 37 0.96 14.51 6.06
CA GLU A 37 2.02 15.21 5.36
C GLU A 37 3.36 14.97 6.08
N TRP A 38 4.08 13.93 5.67
CA TRP A 38 5.49 13.74 6.01
C TRP A 38 6.30 13.81 4.73
N GLY A 39 7.17 14.82 4.66
CA GLY A 39 7.99 15.09 3.50
C GLY A 39 8.76 16.39 3.65
N PHE A 40 9.32 16.83 2.53
CA PHE A 40 10.11 18.05 2.46
C PHE A 40 9.24 19.30 2.59
N SER A 41 9.84 20.37 3.12
CA SER A 41 9.20 21.68 3.25
C SER A 41 8.59 22.14 1.93
N SER A 42 7.42 22.81 1.98
CA SER A 42 6.67 23.31 0.82
C SER A 42 7.43 24.30 -0.09
N LYS A 43 8.66 24.68 0.28
CA LYS A 43 9.53 25.58 -0.47
C LYS A 43 10.37 24.87 -1.54
N ALA A 44 10.62 23.57 -1.40
CA ALA A 44 11.42 22.82 -2.37
C ALA A 44 10.54 22.34 -3.54
N GLU A 45 11.06 22.42 -4.77
CA GLU A 45 10.35 21.92 -5.94
C GLU A 45 10.18 20.40 -5.83
N LYS A 46 8.91 19.95 -5.85
CA LYS A 46 8.54 18.56 -5.64
C LYS A 46 8.16 17.91 -6.95
N TYR A 47 8.86 16.83 -7.27
CA TYR A 47 8.58 15.99 -8.42
C TYR A 47 7.90 14.70 -7.98
N TYR A 48 7.26 14.01 -8.92
CA TYR A 48 6.60 12.73 -8.69
C TYR A 48 7.10 11.68 -9.68
N THR A 49 7.15 10.44 -9.23
CA THR A 49 7.48 9.28 -10.06
C THR A 49 6.53 8.12 -9.77
N HIS A 50 6.42 7.24 -10.75
CA HIS A 50 5.54 6.08 -10.77
C HIS A 50 6.36 4.79 -10.73
N PRO A 51 5.79 3.68 -10.25
CA PRO A 51 6.52 2.44 -10.15
C PRO A 51 6.76 1.84 -11.54
N GLU A 52 7.95 1.31 -11.76
CA GLU A 52 8.28 0.52 -12.95
C GLU A 52 7.67 -0.89 -12.89
N LYS A 53 7.48 -1.42 -11.69
CA LYS A 53 6.86 -2.72 -11.45
C LYS A 53 5.87 -2.61 -10.30
N ILE A 54 4.69 -3.20 -10.48
CA ILE A 54 3.70 -3.41 -9.42
C ILE A 54 3.51 -4.91 -9.20
N VAL A 55 3.49 -5.31 -7.92
CA VAL A 55 3.11 -6.65 -7.48
C VAL A 55 1.85 -6.53 -6.64
N LEU A 56 0.82 -7.31 -7.01
CA LEU A 56 -0.51 -7.30 -6.41
C LEU A 56 -0.94 -8.73 -6.06
N GLU A 57 -0.30 -9.31 -5.06
CA GLU A 57 -0.55 -10.68 -4.60
C GLU A 57 -0.95 -10.70 -3.12
N PRO A 58 -2.04 -10.02 -2.72
CA PRO A 58 -2.39 -9.87 -1.31
C PRO A 58 -2.65 -11.20 -0.59
N TRP A 59 -3.02 -12.25 -1.34
CA TRP A 59 -3.29 -13.60 -0.86
C TRP A 59 -2.03 -14.32 -0.36
N ARG A 60 -0.83 -13.88 -0.79
CA ARG A 60 0.46 -14.41 -0.33
C ARG A 60 0.92 -13.80 1.01
N GLY A 61 0.06 -12.99 1.63
CA GLY A 61 0.26 -12.45 2.96
C GLY A 61 0.81 -11.02 2.97
N GLN A 62 1.43 -10.67 4.09
CA GLN A 62 2.08 -9.37 4.23
C GLN A 62 3.26 -9.29 3.25
N HIS A 63 3.57 -8.07 2.80
CA HIS A 63 4.68 -7.77 1.90
C HIS A 63 4.55 -8.15 0.42
N HIS A 64 3.38 -8.61 -0.03
CA HIS A 64 3.13 -8.99 -1.43
C HIS A 64 2.27 -7.99 -2.20
N VAL A 65 2.18 -6.75 -1.72
CA VAL A 65 1.58 -5.64 -2.45
C VAL A 65 2.54 -4.45 -2.44
N TYR A 66 3.20 -4.20 -3.56
CA TYR A 66 4.22 -3.16 -3.65
C TYR A 66 4.49 -2.65 -5.06
N GLY A 67 5.02 -1.43 -5.14
CA GLY A 67 5.60 -0.84 -6.34
C GLY A 67 7.12 -0.66 -6.20
N ILE A 68 7.87 -0.81 -7.29
CA ILE A 68 9.31 -0.49 -7.35
C ILE A 68 9.49 0.80 -8.11
N PHE A 69 10.10 1.79 -7.47
CA PHE A 69 10.31 3.14 -7.97
C PHE A 69 11.79 3.37 -8.21
N GLN A 70 12.07 4.20 -9.21
CA GLN A 70 13.41 4.70 -9.49
C GLN A 70 13.50 6.18 -9.12
N ILE A 71 14.46 6.54 -8.28
CA ILE A 71 14.72 7.92 -7.88
C ILE A 71 16.09 8.35 -8.41
N PRO A 72 16.22 9.52 -9.05
CA PRO A 72 17.52 10.04 -9.46
C PRO A 72 18.45 10.26 -8.27
N GLY A 73 19.73 9.96 -8.44
CA GLY A 73 20.77 10.28 -7.47
C GLY A 73 20.88 11.79 -7.26
N GLY A 74 21.16 12.20 -6.03
CA GLY A 74 21.12 13.63 -5.64
C GLY A 74 19.72 14.13 -5.28
N TYR A 75 18.72 13.26 -5.27
CA TYR A 75 17.37 13.54 -4.79
C TYR A 75 17.04 12.69 -3.56
N LEU A 76 16.12 13.18 -2.74
CA LEU A 76 15.51 12.43 -1.64
C LEU A 76 14.03 12.24 -1.93
N ASN A 77 13.52 11.04 -1.67
CA ASN A 77 12.10 10.73 -1.79
C ASN A 77 11.32 11.05 -0.51
N ASP A 78 10.01 11.24 -0.66
CA ASP A 78 9.07 11.33 0.46
C ASP A 78 9.15 10.08 1.34
N LYS A 79 8.71 10.19 2.60
CA LYS A 79 8.69 9.05 3.52
C LYS A 79 7.55 8.08 3.26
N LEU A 80 6.53 8.50 2.51
CA LEU A 80 5.34 7.72 2.23
C LEU A 80 5.10 7.62 0.72
N LEU A 81 4.70 6.43 0.31
CA LEU A 81 4.05 6.21 -0.98
C LEU A 81 2.59 6.67 -0.88
N LYS A 82 2.06 7.30 -1.93
CA LYS A 82 0.62 7.57 -2.07
C LYS A 82 0.02 6.71 -3.19
N VAL A 83 -1.15 6.14 -2.95
CA VAL A 83 -1.94 5.40 -3.94
C VAL A 83 -3.31 6.05 -4.04
N GLU A 84 -3.62 6.57 -5.22
CA GLU A 84 -4.80 7.36 -5.53
C GLU A 84 -5.64 6.63 -6.56
N VAL A 85 -6.65 5.91 -6.08
CA VAL A 85 -7.57 5.17 -6.94
C VAL A 85 -8.79 6.05 -7.24
N PRO A 86 -9.17 6.27 -8.51
CA PRO A 86 -10.35 7.05 -8.87
C PRO A 86 -11.62 6.60 -8.15
N GLY A 87 -12.30 7.55 -7.51
CA GLY A 87 -13.51 7.31 -6.72
C GLY A 87 -13.26 6.70 -5.33
N SER A 88 -12.00 6.65 -4.88
CA SER A 88 -11.61 6.20 -3.55
C SER A 88 -10.81 7.30 -2.82
N LYS A 89 -10.57 7.10 -1.52
CA LYS A 89 -9.64 7.94 -0.75
C LYS A 89 -8.20 7.61 -1.12
N THR A 90 -7.27 8.52 -0.82
CA THR A 90 -5.83 8.24 -0.91
C THR A 90 -5.42 7.23 0.16
N TYR A 91 -4.63 6.24 -0.24
CA TYR A 91 -4.01 5.26 0.65
C TYR A 91 -2.50 5.49 0.70
N CYS A 92 -1.90 5.33 1.88
CA CYS A 92 -0.46 5.52 2.02
C CYS A 92 0.26 4.21 2.33
N GLY A 93 1.48 4.11 1.81
CA GLY A 93 2.38 2.98 1.99
C GLY A 93 3.70 3.40 2.60
N VAL A 94 4.42 2.42 3.15
CA VAL A 94 5.79 2.61 3.66
C VAL A 94 6.80 2.34 2.56
N LEU A 95 7.97 2.95 2.66
CA LEU A 95 9.05 2.81 1.68
C LEU A 95 10.24 2.09 2.30
N TYR A 96 10.86 1.23 1.51
CA TYR A 96 12.11 0.53 1.83
C TYR A 96 13.14 0.80 0.76
N TYR A 97 14.39 1.03 1.17
CA TYR A 97 15.50 1.15 0.24
C TYR A 97 15.75 -0.17 -0.49
N GLY A 98 15.72 -0.12 -1.82
CA GLY A 98 15.88 -1.29 -2.70
C GLY A 98 17.28 -1.46 -3.26
N GLY A 99 18.22 -0.56 -2.95
CA GLY A 99 19.59 -0.61 -3.47
C GLY A 99 19.81 0.24 -4.73
N THR A 100 21.05 0.24 -5.23
CA THR A 100 21.48 0.98 -6.44
C THR A 100 21.76 0.08 -7.63
N VAL A 101 21.53 -1.23 -7.51
CA VAL A 101 21.86 -2.21 -8.55
C VAL A 101 20.59 -2.83 -9.13
N ALA A 102 19.90 -3.66 -8.34
CA ALA A 102 18.67 -4.31 -8.76
C ALA A 102 17.83 -4.79 -7.58
N ILE A 103 16.51 -4.84 -7.74
CA ILE A 103 15.57 -5.47 -6.80
C ILE A 103 14.42 -6.13 -7.55
N ASP A 104 14.05 -7.36 -7.17
CA ASP A 104 12.94 -8.13 -7.74
C ASP A 104 12.90 -8.15 -9.29
N GLY A 105 14.06 -8.22 -9.93
CA GLY A 105 14.23 -8.27 -11.39
C GLY A 105 14.29 -6.91 -12.09
N ILE A 106 14.12 -5.80 -11.37
CA ILE A 106 14.28 -4.44 -11.89
C ILE A 106 15.69 -3.94 -11.64
N LYS A 107 16.36 -3.44 -12.70
CA LYS A 107 17.69 -2.84 -12.63
C LYS A 107 17.58 -1.33 -12.49
N ALA A 108 18.40 -0.74 -11.62
CA ALA A 108 18.48 0.70 -11.50
C ALA A 108 19.00 1.33 -12.80
N LYS A 109 18.34 2.39 -13.27
CA LYS A 109 18.85 3.26 -14.33
C LYS A 109 20.17 3.86 -13.89
N PRO A 110 21.07 4.20 -14.83
CA PRO A 110 22.29 4.93 -14.51
C PRO A 110 22.00 6.16 -13.65
N GLY A 111 22.74 6.29 -12.55
CA GLY A 111 22.57 7.39 -11.61
C GLY A 111 21.27 7.39 -10.82
N HIS A 112 20.53 6.27 -10.73
CA HIS A 112 19.31 6.16 -9.91
C HIS A 112 19.49 5.14 -8.78
N TYR A 113 18.67 5.28 -7.74
CA TYR A 113 18.48 4.25 -6.71
C TYR A 113 17.03 3.75 -6.71
N LEU A 114 16.84 2.54 -6.19
CA LEU A 114 15.56 1.86 -6.17
C LEU A 114 14.90 2.00 -4.80
N MET A 115 13.59 2.24 -4.82
CA MET A 115 12.74 2.26 -3.63
C MET A 115 11.59 1.27 -3.80
N LYS A 116 11.29 0.51 -2.76
CA LYS A 116 10.16 -0.42 -2.71
C LYS A 116 9.04 0.18 -1.86
N GLY A 117 7.97 0.62 -2.49
CA GLY A 117 6.78 1.19 -1.84
C GLY A 117 5.75 0.11 -1.53
N MET A 118 5.55 -0.19 -0.25
CA MET A 118 4.66 -1.24 0.22
C MET A 118 3.29 -0.67 0.57
N LEU A 119 2.25 -1.14 -0.11
CA LEU A 119 0.88 -0.85 0.27
C LEU A 119 0.40 -1.89 1.27
N ASN A 120 -0.36 -1.47 2.29
CA ASN A 120 -0.92 -2.42 3.24
C ASN A 120 -1.86 -3.41 2.52
N THR A 121 -1.63 -4.72 2.72
CA THR A 121 -2.41 -5.79 2.10
C THR A 121 -3.92 -5.64 2.32
N ARG A 122 -4.36 -5.09 3.47
CA ARG A 122 -5.78 -4.87 3.77
C ARG A 122 -6.41 -3.79 2.89
N PHE A 123 -5.66 -2.73 2.56
CA PHE A 123 -6.12 -1.72 1.61
C PHE A 123 -6.28 -2.33 0.22
N ALA A 124 -5.29 -3.12 -0.20
CA ALA A 124 -5.35 -3.81 -1.49
C ALA A 124 -6.54 -4.78 -1.57
N ILE A 125 -6.75 -5.61 -0.55
CA ILE A 125 -7.92 -6.51 -0.48
C ILE A 125 -9.22 -5.72 -0.52
N THR A 126 -9.34 -4.65 0.26
CA THR A 126 -10.56 -3.82 0.29
C THR A 126 -10.87 -3.25 -1.09
N LEU A 127 -9.86 -2.70 -1.77
CA LEU A 127 -10.00 -2.14 -3.12
C LEU A 127 -10.34 -3.24 -4.14
N ILE A 128 -9.70 -4.41 -4.07
CA ILE A 128 -10.01 -5.54 -4.96
C ILE A 128 -11.46 -6.00 -4.78
N LEU A 129 -11.94 -6.11 -3.53
CA LEU A 129 -13.34 -6.46 -3.24
C LEU A 129 -14.33 -5.38 -3.73
N GLN A 130 -13.89 -4.14 -3.87
CA GLN A 130 -14.65 -3.04 -4.48
C GLN A 130 -14.56 -3.03 -6.02
N GLY A 131 -13.91 -4.02 -6.63
CA GLY A 131 -13.71 -4.09 -8.08
C GLY A 131 -12.57 -3.22 -8.61
N LYS A 132 -11.74 -2.64 -7.74
CA LYS A 132 -10.67 -1.69 -8.08
C LYS A 132 -9.31 -2.31 -8.38
N GLN A 133 -9.32 -3.57 -8.83
CA GLN A 133 -8.08 -4.31 -9.06
C GLN A 133 -7.28 -3.75 -10.25
N GLU A 134 -7.97 -3.34 -11.32
CA GLU A 134 -7.30 -2.81 -12.51
C GLU A 134 -6.69 -1.43 -12.25
N GLU A 135 -7.38 -0.57 -11.50
CA GLU A 135 -6.84 0.70 -11.06
C GLU A 135 -5.61 0.52 -10.17
N LEU A 136 -5.58 -0.50 -9.31
CA LEU A 136 -4.40 -0.82 -8.52
C LEU A 136 -3.20 -1.24 -9.38
N LYS A 137 -3.41 -1.82 -10.57
CA LYS A 137 -2.34 -2.21 -11.49
C LYS A 137 -1.80 -1.04 -12.32
N GLN A 138 -2.48 0.10 -12.35
CA GLN A 138 -2.07 1.27 -13.12
C GLN A 138 -0.95 2.03 -12.36
N PRO A 139 0.26 2.17 -12.95
CA PRO A 139 1.36 2.90 -12.32
C PRO A 139 1.02 4.35 -11.96
N ASP A 140 0.21 5.02 -12.76
CA ASP A 140 -0.15 6.43 -12.57
C ASP A 140 -0.94 6.68 -11.27
N ASN A 141 -1.62 5.65 -10.76
CA ASN A 141 -2.32 5.70 -9.49
C ASN A 141 -1.36 5.56 -8.29
N TRP A 142 -0.08 5.30 -8.52
CA TRP A 142 0.96 5.17 -7.48
C TRP A 142 1.95 6.31 -7.60
N ASN A 143 2.03 7.14 -6.57
CA ASN A 143 2.79 8.38 -6.56
C ASN A 143 3.84 8.35 -5.46
N LEU A 144 5.10 8.51 -5.86
CA LEU A 144 6.20 8.75 -4.94
C LEU A 144 6.81 10.12 -5.23
N GLY A 145 6.67 11.04 -4.27
CA GLY A 145 7.29 12.35 -4.34
C GLY A 145 8.79 12.30 -4.10
N TYR A 146 9.55 13.19 -4.72
CA TYR A 146 10.97 13.38 -4.46
C TYR A 146 11.40 14.82 -4.73
N THR A 147 12.45 15.27 -4.04
CA THR A 147 13.02 16.63 -4.15
C THR A 147 14.53 16.56 -4.32
N LYS A 148 15.12 17.58 -4.94
CA LYS A 148 16.56 17.71 -5.02
C LYS A 148 17.13 17.97 -3.62
N ILE A 149 18.30 17.39 -3.31
CA ILE A 149 19.03 17.72 -2.09
C ILE A 149 19.54 19.16 -2.26
N GLU A 150 19.11 20.07 -1.39
CA GLU A 150 19.79 21.36 -1.25
C GLU A 150 21.16 21.09 -0.61
N GLU A 151 22.23 21.25 -1.38
CA GLU A 151 23.57 21.33 -0.78
C GLU A 151 23.58 22.56 0.12
N LYS A 152 23.73 22.36 1.43
CA LYS A 152 24.10 23.46 2.32
C LYS A 152 25.48 23.95 1.90
N SER A 153 25.50 25.05 1.14
CA SER A 153 26.66 25.91 0.98
C SER A 153 27.13 26.46 2.32
#